data_AF-A0A1W9MZC4-F1
#
_entry.id   AF-A0A1W9MZC4-F1
#
_cell.length_a   1.000
_cell.length_b   1.000
_cell.length_c   1.000
_cell.angle_alpha   90.00
_cell.angle_beta   90.00
_cell.angle_gamma   90.00
#
_symmetry.space_group_name_H-M   'P 1'
#
loop_
_entity.id
_entity.type
_entity.pdbx_description
1 polymer ?
#
loop_
_entity_poly.entity_id
_entity_poly.type
_entity_poly.pdbx_seq_one_letter_code
_entity_poly.pdbx_strand_id
1 'polypeptide(L)'
;MKKSLLSALILSLLWLMIPSAHALMIKTDPEIINPIDTGNTFNANIKVEGAVDLAGFQLELVYDPAILSIINVVLGNFLPTPGRTVVTIPGMPEYDIDNEAGMLTCNRVTEGTGAGASGSGTLATITFQVISLSDDLLKIINASLTDTKGTESSIANGKLSTANGNVHPRYHIFSSGTGPGGSISPSGDVLVEPGANQTFTIQPAACYHITNVITDSFSRGAISQYLFPNVNENHTIQAAFEINKFIITASAGTGGKISPSGSITAMCGERVEFNLTPDDCYHIADLIVDGVSQGAISPYILTVSKNHIIQAVFAKDPVIQASAGAGGKTEPTGDVCVKPEEDKKFAITPDKGFRILDLKVDNESKGKISEYLFEKVSSNHTIHADFCPAVSGDIDGSGAADLGDAISVLRILADIKLENQTIFVCTDLNGDGRIGIEEVLYILQKVAGLREFDAIMGLRILAGIEAGDPEILKAADINGDGQIGIEEVIYFIQKMSGIRE
;
A
#
# COMPACT_ATOMS: atom_id res chain seq x y z
N MET A 1 19.78 112.19 42.20
CA MET A 1 21.19 112.39 41.81
C MET A 1 21.58 111.30 40.82
N LYS A 2 22.02 111.72 39.61
CA LYS A 2 22.84 111.06 38.57
C LYS A 2 22.61 109.54 38.28
N LYS A 3 22.03 109.21 37.10
CA LYS A 3 22.66 108.68 35.84
C LYS A 3 22.98 107.17 35.92
N SER A 4 22.87 106.30 34.90
CA SER A 4 22.22 106.18 33.58
C SER A 4 22.83 104.91 32.93
N LEU A 5 22.09 104.21 32.03
CA LEU A 5 22.61 103.41 30.88
C LEU A 5 23.40 102.11 31.24
N LEU A 6 23.44 100.98 30.51
CA LEU A 6 22.81 100.44 29.29
C LEU A 6 23.54 99.08 29.01
N SER A 7 22.82 98.00 28.60
CA SER A 7 23.31 96.87 27.75
C SER A 7 24.44 95.96 28.30
N ALA A 8 24.61 94.66 28.02
CA ALA A 8 24.14 93.79 26.95
C ALA A 8 24.12 92.31 27.43
N LEU A 9 23.30 91.52 26.76
CA LEU A 9 23.24 90.05 26.80
C LEU A 9 24.41 89.43 26.00
N ILE A 10 24.88 88.23 26.41
CA ILE A 10 25.32 87.05 25.60
C ILE A 10 26.67 86.40 26.05
N LEU A 11 26.52 85.14 26.53
CA LEU A 11 27.36 83.93 26.46
C LEU A 11 28.85 83.95 26.87
N SER A 12 29.18 83.23 27.96
CA SER A 12 29.91 81.96 27.84
C SER A 12 30.05 81.23 29.19
N LEU A 13 29.62 79.97 29.13
CA LEU A 13 29.88 78.80 29.95
C LEU A 13 31.20 78.82 30.76
N LEU A 14 31.14 78.68 32.09
CA LEU A 14 32.15 77.93 32.85
C LEU A 14 31.58 77.40 34.17
N TRP A 15 31.64 76.08 34.29
CA TRP A 15 31.36 75.20 35.43
C TRP A 15 31.94 75.66 36.78
N LEU A 16 31.18 75.43 37.86
CA LEU A 16 31.60 74.98 39.21
C LEU A 16 30.34 74.99 40.09
N MET A 17 29.85 73.97 40.78
CA MET A 17 30.17 72.56 40.98
C MET A 17 28.83 71.90 41.34
N ILE A 18 28.42 70.88 40.59
CA ILE A 18 27.40 69.92 41.05
C ILE A 18 28.18 68.86 41.84
N PRO A 19 27.80 68.46 43.05
CA PRO A 19 28.40 67.29 43.67
C PRO A 19 28.05 66.10 42.77
N SER A 20 29.05 65.53 42.09
CA SER A 20 28.84 64.33 41.28
C SER A 20 28.71 63.15 42.23
N ALA A 21 27.48 62.91 42.70
CA ALA A 21 27.10 61.71 43.40
C ALA A 21 27.16 60.54 42.41
N HIS A 22 28.34 59.92 42.29
CA HIS A 22 28.47 58.66 41.58
C HIS A 22 28.10 57.53 42.55
N ALA A 23 27.02 56.82 42.25
CA ALA A 23 26.61 55.66 43.01
C ALA A 23 27.57 54.50 42.70
N LEU A 24 28.29 54.05 43.72
CA LEU A 24 29.15 52.87 43.67
C LEU A 24 28.28 51.64 43.94
N MET A 25 28.19 50.72 42.97
CA MET A 25 27.36 49.51 43.09
C MET A 25 28.18 48.25 42.92
N ILE A 26 27.82 47.21 43.66
CA ILE A 26 28.35 45.85 43.50
C ILE A 26 27.26 44.96 42.92
N LYS A 27 27.58 44.17 41.90
CA LYS A 27 26.67 43.21 41.26
C LYS A 27 27.32 41.85 41.04
N THR A 28 26.49 40.82 41.02
CA THR A 28 26.83 39.46 40.58
C THR A 28 26.44 39.28 39.10
N ASP A 29 27.20 38.47 38.36
CA ASP A 29 26.91 38.13 36.94
C ASP A 29 27.37 36.67 36.65
N PRO A 30 26.50 35.78 36.11
CA PRO A 30 25.11 36.01 35.68
C PRO A 30 24.11 36.20 36.83
N GLU A 31 23.00 36.87 36.51
CA GLU A 31 21.93 37.20 37.45
C GLU A 31 21.09 35.97 37.85
N ILE A 32 20.95 35.00 36.94
CA ILE A 32 20.23 33.72 37.14
C ILE A 32 21.13 32.58 36.67
N ILE A 33 21.13 31.46 37.39
CA ILE A 33 21.93 30.28 37.06
C ILE A 33 20.99 29.07 37.00
N ASN A 34 20.55 28.68 35.79
CA ASN A 34 19.58 27.62 35.55
C ASN A 34 19.74 27.02 34.13
N PRO A 35 19.71 25.69 33.94
CA PRO A 35 19.67 24.64 34.98
C PRO A 35 21.05 24.34 35.54
N ILE A 36 21.11 23.80 36.77
CA ILE A 36 22.35 23.26 37.33
C ILE A 36 22.09 21.88 37.94
N ASP A 37 22.89 20.91 37.52
CA ASP A 37 22.94 19.57 38.11
C ASP A 37 23.85 19.55 39.34
N THR A 38 23.56 18.67 40.28
CA THR A 38 24.52 18.34 41.35
C THR A 38 25.86 17.92 40.75
N GLY A 39 26.96 18.47 41.24
CA GLY A 39 28.32 18.24 40.76
C GLY A 39 28.81 19.23 39.70
N ASN A 40 27.91 19.93 39.00
CA ASN A 40 28.31 20.98 38.05
C ASN A 40 28.88 22.20 38.79
N THR A 41 29.66 23.00 38.05
CA THR A 41 30.26 24.23 38.57
C THR A 41 29.75 25.45 37.82
N PHE A 42 29.72 26.59 38.49
CA PHE A 42 29.40 27.88 37.89
C PHE A 42 30.27 28.99 38.46
N ASN A 43 30.40 30.09 37.72
CA ASN A 43 31.13 31.27 38.14
C ASN A 43 30.18 32.40 38.54
N ALA A 44 30.38 32.97 39.72
CA ALA A 44 29.78 34.22 40.16
C ALA A 44 30.83 35.34 40.08
N ASN A 45 30.63 36.30 39.18
CA ASN A 45 31.51 37.45 39.05
C ASN A 45 31.04 38.61 39.92
N ILE A 46 31.86 39.04 40.87
CA ILE A 46 31.65 40.26 41.66
C ILE A 46 32.19 41.44 40.87
N LYS A 47 31.29 42.32 40.43
CA LYS A 47 31.61 43.50 39.64
C LYS A 47 31.33 44.77 40.42
N VAL A 48 32.13 45.79 40.15
CA VAL A 48 31.86 47.17 40.56
C VAL A 48 31.39 47.98 39.35
N GLU A 49 30.42 48.87 39.56
CA GLU A 49 29.94 49.81 38.57
C GLU A 49 30.11 51.27 39.03
N GLY A 50 30.55 52.13 38.11
CA GLY A 50 30.64 53.57 38.36
C GLY A 50 31.66 53.97 39.44
N ALA A 51 32.70 53.15 39.65
CA ALA A 51 33.75 53.45 40.62
C ALA A 51 34.50 54.74 40.27
N VAL A 52 34.94 55.44 41.30
CA VAL A 52 35.79 56.64 41.17
C VAL A 52 36.92 56.49 42.17
N ASP A 53 38.16 56.53 41.68
CA ASP A 53 39.39 56.52 42.49
C ASP A 53 39.52 55.32 43.45
N LEU A 54 38.97 54.15 43.08
CA LEU A 54 38.97 52.94 43.91
C LEU A 54 40.38 52.35 44.05
N ALA A 55 40.85 52.15 45.27
CA ALA A 55 42.18 51.62 45.56
C ALA A 55 42.17 50.27 46.27
N GLY A 56 41.08 49.91 46.95
CA GLY A 56 40.93 48.60 47.58
C GLY A 56 39.48 48.19 47.82
N PHE A 57 39.29 46.90 48.10
CA PHE A 57 38.03 46.33 48.56
C PHE A 57 38.23 45.26 49.62
N GLN A 58 37.20 45.06 50.43
CA GLN A 58 37.00 43.89 51.28
C GLN A 58 35.55 43.42 51.14
N LEU A 59 35.35 42.11 51.04
CA LEU A 59 34.05 41.46 50.82
C LEU A 59 33.92 40.27 51.76
N GLU A 60 32.73 40.11 52.33
CA GLU A 60 32.30 38.94 53.08
C GLU A 60 31.00 38.40 52.47
N LEU A 61 31.06 37.16 52.00
CA LEU A 61 30.00 36.47 51.29
C LEU A 61 29.63 35.22 52.08
N VAL A 62 28.33 34.99 52.24
CA VAL A 62 27.74 33.81 52.88
C VAL A 62 26.88 33.06 51.87
N TYR A 63 26.93 31.74 51.94
CA TYR A 63 26.13 30.82 51.14
C TYR A 63 25.68 29.62 52.00
N ASP A 64 24.75 28.83 51.49
CA ASP A 64 24.33 27.60 52.17
C ASP A 64 25.31 26.44 51.85
N PRO A 65 26.09 25.96 52.83
CA PRO A 65 27.08 24.89 52.61
C PRO A 65 26.44 23.51 52.35
N ALA A 66 25.14 23.33 52.62
CA ALA A 66 24.43 22.12 52.23
C ALA A 66 24.15 22.07 50.73
N ILE A 67 24.22 23.21 50.04
CA ILE A 67 23.77 23.37 48.65
C ILE A 67 24.94 23.74 47.72
N LEU A 68 25.92 24.53 48.20
CA LEU A 68 27.08 24.95 47.41
C LEU A 68 28.40 24.75 48.15
N SER A 69 29.49 24.59 47.41
CA SER A 69 30.86 24.68 47.91
C SER A 69 31.72 25.52 46.97
N ILE A 70 32.57 26.38 47.53
CA ILE A 70 33.52 27.18 46.75
C ILE A 70 34.74 26.30 46.46
N ILE A 71 35.06 26.19 45.16
CA ILE A 71 36.21 25.42 44.68
C ILE A 71 37.37 26.31 44.22
N ASN A 72 37.09 27.58 43.88
CA ASN A 72 38.12 28.51 43.42
C ASN A 72 37.69 29.98 43.57
N VAL A 73 38.66 30.86 43.80
CA VAL A 73 38.49 32.32 43.81
C VAL A 73 39.61 32.95 42.98
N VAL A 74 39.22 33.71 41.95
CA VAL A 74 40.14 34.48 41.11
C VAL A 74 39.86 35.95 41.30
N LEU A 75 40.79 36.69 41.89
CA LEU A 75 40.65 38.12 42.06
C LEU A 75 40.96 38.87 40.76
N GLY A 76 40.06 39.77 40.38
CA GLY A 76 40.11 40.53 39.13
C GLY A 76 41.19 41.60 39.09
N ASN A 77 41.50 42.06 37.88
CA ASN A 77 42.55 43.03 37.61
C ASN A 77 42.03 44.48 37.51
N PHE A 78 40.88 44.80 38.11
CA PHE A 78 40.29 46.13 38.02
C PHE A 78 41.07 47.19 38.82
N LEU A 79 41.64 46.83 39.97
CA LEU A 79 42.29 47.79 40.87
C LEU A 79 43.66 48.32 40.39
N PRO A 80 44.57 47.52 39.78
CA PRO A 80 45.86 48.02 39.36
C PRO A 80 45.75 49.07 38.24
N THR A 81 46.35 50.24 38.46
CA THR A 81 46.38 51.37 37.52
C THR A 81 47.82 51.85 37.32
N PRO A 82 48.11 52.66 36.28
CA PRO A 82 49.44 53.26 36.12
C PRO A 82 49.87 54.02 37.39
N GLY A 83 50.97 53.59 38.01
CA GLY A 83 51.49 54.20 39.23
C GLY A 83 50.88 53.65 40.53
N ARG A 84 50.08 52.57 40.47
CA ARG A 84 49.64 51.78 41.64
C ARG A 84 49.82 50.28 41.40
N THR A 85 50.28 49.56 42.42
CA THR A 85 50.48 48.10 42.37
C THR A 85 49.77 47.42 43.53
N VAL A 86 49.37 46.15 43.34
CA VAL A 86 48.78 45.33 44.42
C VAL A 86 49.78 45.18 45.56
N VAL A 87 49.31 45.31 46.80
CA VAL A 87 50.11 45.10 48.00
C VAL A 87 49.56 43.94 48.79
N THR A 88 50.45 43.08 49.27
CA THR A 88 50.10 41.99 50.20
C THR A 88 50.14 42.53 51.63
N ILE A 89 49.05 42.32 52.38
CA ILE A 89 48.97 42.71 53.78
C ILE A 89 49.52 41.56 54.63
N PRO A 90 50.60 41.76 55.42
CA PRO A 90 51.16 40.68 56.23
C PRO A 90 50.15 40.12 57.22
N GLY A 91 49.94 38.80 57.19
CA GLY A 91 49.00 38.11 58.07
C GLY A 91 47.53 38.13 57.60
N MET A 92 47.23 38.73 56.45
CA MET A 92 45.90 38.70 55.84
C MET A 92 45.99 38.10 54.43
N PRO A 93 45.44 36.88 54.21
CA PRO A 93 45.37 36.33 52.86
C PRO A 93 44.42 37.17 51.99
N GLU A 94 44.66 37.19 50.68
CA GLU A 94 43.79 37.87 49.71
C GLU A 94 42.36 37.30 49.71
N TYR A 95 42.20 36.03 50.10
CA TYR A 95 40.91 35.43 50.39
C TYR A 95 41.04 34.26 51.38
N ASP A 96 39.93 33.93 52.05
CA ASP A 96 39.78 32.79 52.96
C ASP A 96 38.41 32.12 52.73
N ILE A 97 38.42 30.81 52.51
CA ILE A 97 37.23 30.01 52.17
C ILE A 97 36.92 29.09 53.34
N ASP A 98 35.73 29.24 53.91
CA ASP A 98 35.18 28.34 54.91
C ASP A 98 33.95 27.63 54.32
N ASN A 99 34.18 26.45 53.72
CA ASN A 99 33.12 25.62 53.15
C ASN A 99 32.24 24.95 54.21
N GLU A 100 32.66 24.89 55.48
CA GLU A 100 31.87 24.31 56.56
C GLU A 100 30.88 25.34 57.11
N ALA A 101 31.31 26.60 57.28
CA ALA A 101 30.47 27.71 57.69
C ALA A 101 29.67 28.35 56.54
N GLY A 102 29.99 28.02 55.29
CA GLY A 102 29.36 28.64 54.12
C GLY A 102 29.80 30.09 53.93
N MET A 103 31.08 30.39 54.10
CA MET A 103 31.59 31.77 54.12
C MET A 103 32.83 31.96 53.24
N LEU A 104 32.93 33.13 52.60
CA LEU A 104 34.11 33.61 51.88
C LEU A 104 34.43 35.03 52.34
N THR A 105 35.67 35.25 52.76
CA THR A 105 36.23 36.60 52.90
C THR A 105 37.22 36.83 51.76
N CYS A 106 37.14 37.95 51.05
CA CYS A 106 38.16 38.33 50.07
C CYS A 106 38.46 39.83 50.08
N ASN A 107 39.72 40.18 49.83
CA ASN A 107 40.19 41.55 49.88
C ASN A 107 41.32 41.77 48.87
N ARG A 108 41.46 43.01 48.42
CA ARG A 108 42.62 43.44 47.64
C ARG A 108 42.81 44.93 47.79
N VAL A 109 44.06 45.36 47.91
CA VAL A 109 44.45 46.77 48.00
C VAL A 109 45.60 47.06 47.05
N THR A 110 45.65 48.29 46.54
CA THR A 110 46.76 48.82 45.75
C THR A 110 47.36 50.03 46.43
N GLU A 111 48.67 50.21 46.30
CA GLU A 111 49.39 51.39 46.80
C GLU A 111 50.18 52.06 45.67
N GLY A 112 50.43 53.36 45.84
CA GLY A 112 51.21 54.16 44.90
C GLY A 112 50.75 55.61 44.83
N THR A 113 51.35 56.37 43.92
CA THR A 113 51.08 57.82 43.75
C THR A 113 50.12 58.11 42.59
N GLY A 114 49.79 57.10 41.77
CA GLY A 114 48.79 57.19 40.72
C GLY A 114 47.34 57.22 41.26
N ALA A 115 46.42 57.66 40.40
CA ALA A 115 44.98 57.62 40.68
C ALA A 115 44.46 56.17 40.78
N GLY A 116 43.42 55.95 41.57
CA GLY A 116 42.72 54.68 41.72
C GLY A 116 41.87 54.34 40.51
N ALA A 117 41.40 53.09 40.47
CA ALA A 117 40.57 52.58 39.39
C ALA A 117 39.22 53.31 39.33
N SER A 118 38.82 53.72 38.13
CA SER A 118 37.53 54.39 37.89
C SER A 118 36.79 53.71 36.72
N GLY A 119 35.46 53.73 36.75
CA GLY A 119 34.61 53.01 35.80
C GLY A 119 34.05 51.72 36.37
N SER A 120 33.80 50.74 35.51
CA SER A 120 33.20 49.44 35.90
C SER A 120 34.16 48.29 35.59
N GLY A 121 34.16 47.26 36.43
CA GLY A 121 35.01 46.08 36.21
C GLY A 121 34.80 44.97 37.23
N THR A 122 35.46 43.83 37.01
CA THR A 122 35.38 42.66 37.90
C THR A 122 36.39 42.76 39.03
N LEU A 123 35.92 42.66 40.27
CA LEU A 123 36.73 42.61 41.49
C LEU A 123 37.15 41.18 41.82
N ALA A 124 36.26 40.20 41.66
CA ALA A 124 36.54 38.78 41.90
C ALA A 124 35.61 37.88 41.06
N THR A 125 36.06 36.68 40.76
CA THR A 125 35.29 35.59 40.17
C THR A 125 35.37 34.41 41.12
N ILE A 126 34.22 33.98 41.65
CA ILE A 126 34.11 32.83 42.54
C ILE A 126 33.54 31.65 41.75
N THR A 127 34.20 30.50 41.81
CA THR A 127 33.68 29.26 41.21
C THR A 127 33.04 28.41 42.31
N PHE A 128 31.75 28.14 42.17
CA PHE A 128 30.98 27.25 43.04
C PHE A 128 30.80 25.89 42.39
N GLN A 129 30.74 24.83 43.19
CA GLN A 129 30.21 23.52 42.85
C GLN A 129 28.85 23.32 43.54
N VAL A 130 27.89 22.74 42.83
CA VAL A 130 26.56 22.41 43.38
C VAL A 130 26.58 21.08 44.12
N ILE A 131 26.21 21.09 45.40
CA ILE A 131 26.13 19.91 46.29
C ILE A 131 24.70 19.36 46.34
N SER A 132 23.69 20.24 46.48
CA SER A 132 22.27 19.85 46.51
C SER A 132 21.39 20.96 45.91
N LEU A 133 20.06 20.87 46.04
CA LEU A 133 19.08 21.62 45.25
C LEU A 133 18.12 22.41 46.20
N SER A 134 18.13 23.76 46.16
CA SER A 134 17.16 24.64 46.89
C SER A 134 17.24 26.12 46.44
N ASP A 135 16.25 26.93 46.82
CA ASP A 135 15.86 28.19 46.14
C ASP A 135 16.55 29.50 46.61
N ASP A 136 17.37 29.51 47.68
CA ASP A 136 17.95 30.75 48.23
C ASP A 136 19.39 30.57 48.76
N LEU A 137 20.39 31.15 48.07
CA LEU A 137 21.75 30.62 48.17
C LEU A 137 22.92 31.57 48.41
N LEU A 138 22.86 32.84 47.99
CA LEU A 138 24.01 33.72 48.03
C LEU A 138 23.68 35.07 48.67
N LYS A 139 24.44 35.45 49.70
CA LYS A 139 24.26 36.72 50.42
C LYS A 139 25.61 37.37 50.64
N ILE A 140 25.80 38.59 50.14
CA ILE A 140 26.93 39.43 50.55
C ILE A 140 26.50 40.14 51.82
N ILE A 141 27.16 39.84 52.94
CA ILE A 141 26.77 40.37 54.24
C ILE A 141 27.55 41.62 54.61
N ASN A 142 28.80 41.74 54.16
CA ASN A 142 29.62 42.94 54.34
C ASN A 142 30.44 43.24 53.08
N ALA A 143 30.50 44.51 52.71
CA ALA A 143 31.35 45.00 51.62
C ALA A 143 31.88 46.39 51.97
N SER A 144 33.20 46.55 51.90
CA SER A 144 33.89 47.82 52.10
C SER A 144 34.75 48.12 50.87
N LEU A 145 34.70 49.37 50.42
CA LEU A 145 35.49 49.88 49.29
C LEU A 145 36.27 51.10 49.77
N THR A 146 37.54 51.19 49.39
CA THR A 146 38.45 52.23 49.87
C THR A 146 39.07 53.00 48.71
N ASP A 147 39.07 54.32 48.80
CA ASP A 147 39.73 55.20 47.81
C ASP A 147 41.26 55.29 48.02
N THR A 148 41.96 56.02 47.16
CA THR A 148 43.43 56.18 47.26
C THR A 148 43.90 56.91 48.53
N LYS A 149 43.00 57.56 49.26
CA LYS A 149 43.28 58.30 50.50
C LYS A 149 42.97 57.50 51.76
N GLY A 150 42.51 56.25 51.62
CA GLY A 150 42.09 55.43 52.74
C GLY A 150 40.68 55.75 53.24
N THR A 151 39.90 56.54 52.50
CA THR A 151 38.51 56.84 52.87
C THR A 151 37.65 55.62 52.55
N GLU A 152 37.06 55.02 53.58
CA GLU A 152 36.08 53.95 53.41
C GLU A 152 34.76 54.51 52.90
N SER A 153 34.25 53.91 51.84
CA SER A 153 32.87 54.06 51.40
C SER A 153 32.13 52.79 51.80
N SER A 154 31.47 52.82 52.96
CA SER A 154 30.57 51.74 53.36
C SER A 154 29.37 51.76 52.42
N ILE A 155 29.16 50.69 51.65
CA ILE A 155 27.92 50.56 50.90
C ILE A 155 26.82 50.18 51.89
N ALA A 156 26.19 51.17 52.50
CA ALA A 156 25.06 50.98 53.42
C ALA A 156 23.90 50.35 52.65
N ASN A 157 23.69 49.03 52.84
CA ASN A 157 22.66 48.25 52.17
C ASN A 157 22.51 48.70 50.72
N GLY A 158 23.62 48.65 49.98
CA GLY A 158 23.51 48.60 48.54
C GLY A 158 22.50 47.51 48.33
N LYS A 159 21.30 47.89 47.86
CA LYS A 159 20.35 46.95 47.33
C LYS A 159 21.19 46.33 46.24
N LEU A 160 21.89 45.26 46.61
CA LEU A 160 22.27 44.19 45.73
C LEU A 160 20.97 44.11 44.98
N SER A 161 20.97 44.55 43.72
CA SER A 161 20.12 43.87 42.78
C SER A 161 20.70 42.48 42.89
N THR A 162 20.22 41.76 43.90
CA THR A 162 20.16 40.36 43.85
C THR A 162 19.28 40.23 42.60
N ALA A 163 19.93 40.15 41.46
CA ALA A 163 20.30 38.84 41.01
C ALA A 163 20.40 37.92 42.22
N ASN A 164 19.23 37.55 42.78
CA ASN A 164 19.21 36.35 43.54
C ASN A 164 19.68 35.41 42.43
N GLY A 165 20.92 34.94 42.52
CA GLY A 165 21.29 33.73 41.83
C GLY A 165 20.41 32.67 42.49
N ASN A 166 19.10 32.70 42.19
CA ASN A 166 18.19 31.63 42.46
C ASN A 166 18.74 30.56 41.55
N VAL A 167 19.50 29.65 42.13
CA VAL A 167 19.63 28.34 41.53
C VAL A 167 18.22 27.79 41.63
N HIS A 168 17.55 27.70 40.49
CA HIS A 168 16.31 26.94 40.38
C HIS A 168 16.74 25.54 39.97
N PRO A 169 17.06 24.66 40.92
CA PRO A 169 17.37 23.29 40.58
C PRO A 169 16.18 22.68 39.85
N ARG A 170 16.44 21.85 38.84
CA ARG A 170 15.39 21.14 38.12
C ARG A 170 15.70 19.66 38.09
N TYR A 171 14.70 18.85 38.38
CA TYR A 171 14.80 17.41 38.20
C TYR A 171 14.57 17.08 36.74
N HIS A 172 15.36 16.13 36.25
CA HIS A 172 15.26 15.61 34.91
C HIS A 172 14.26 14.47 34.88
N ILE A 173 13.28 14.56 33.99
CA ILE A 173 12.46 13.41 33.61
C ILE A 173 12.80 13.06 32.17
N PHE A 174 13.57 11.98 32.00
CA PHE A 174 13.94 11.50 30.68
C PHE A 174 12.80 10.67 30.09
N SER A 175 12.15 11.22 29.06
CA SER A 175 11.14 10.49 28.29
C SER A 175 11.76 9.83 27.06
N SER A 176 11.47 8.54 26.87
CA SER A 176 11.97 7.72 25.76
C SER A 176 10.86 6.82 25.20
N GLY A 177 10.99 6.33 23.96
CA GLY A 177 9.89 5.61 23.29
C GLY A 177 9.15 6.44 22.26
N THR A 178 9.74 7.53 21.78
CA THR A 178 9.32 8.19 20.54
C THR A 178 9.79 7.35 19.36
N GLY A 179 8.87 6.88 18.52
CA GLY A 179 9.19 6.05 17.35
C GLY A 179 7.99 5.90 16.42
N PRO A 180 8.08 5.08 15.36
CA PRO A 180 6.97 4.92 14.40
C PRO A 180 5.67 4.41 15.04
N GLY A 181 5.74 3.79 16.23
CA GLY A 181 4.56 3.26 16.93
C GLY A 181 3.79 4.27 17.79
N GLY A 182 4.35 5.46 18.06
CA GLY A 182 3.68 6.47 18.90
C GLY A 182 4.63 7.50 19.49
N SER A 183 4.08 8.35 20.33
CA SER A 183 4.79 9.45 20.98
C SER A 183 4.45 9.57 22.47
N ILE A 184 5.38 10.18 23.20
CA ILE A 184 5.16 10.70 24.55
C ILE A 184 5.30 12.22 24.47
N SER A 185 4.44 12.96 25.17
CA SER A 185 4.52 14.41 25.29
C SER A 185 4.35 14.84 26.75
N PRO A 186 5.24 15.69 27.30
CA PRO A 186 6.45 16.24 26.67
C PRO A 186 7.50 15.17 26.34
N SER A 187 8.39 15.42 25.37
CA SER A 187 9.38 14.46 24.86
C SER A 187 10.83 14.89 25.15
N GLY A 188 11.74 13.93 25.25
CA GLY A 188 13.14 14.18 25.56
C GLY A 188 13.37 14.40 27.06
N ASP A 189 14.34 15.25 27.38
CA ASP A 189 14.67 15.65 28.73
C ASP A 189 13.77 16.79 29.21
N VAL A 190 12.93 16.50 30.22
CA VAL A 190 11.95 17.44 30.75
C VAL A 190 12.40 17.91 32.12
N LEU A 191 12.66 19.20 32.22
CA LEU A 191 13.07 19.84 33.46
C LEU A 191 11.86 20.24 34.31
N VAL A 192 11.83 19.81 35.57
CA VAL A 192 10.71 20.03 36.49
C VAL A 192 11.21 20.65 37.80
N GLU A 193 10.51 21.66 38.30
CA GLU A 193 10.83 22.29 39.60
C GLU A 193 10.60 21.29 40.76
N PRO A 194 11.38 21.36 41.86
CA PRO A 194 11.17 20.55 43.04
C PRO A 194 9.75 20.66 43.60
N GLY A 195 9.14 19.51 43.88
CA GLY A 195 7.78 19.41 44.42
C GLY A 195 6.68 19.71 43.39
N ALA A 196 7.01 20.05 42.14
CA ALA A 196 6.01 20.23 41.10
C ALA A 196 5.49 18.88 40.58
N ASN A 197 4.29 18.90 40.01
CA ASN A 197 3.70 17.74 39.33
C ASN A 197 3.99 17.84 37.84
N GLN A 198 4.40 16.73 37.21
CA GLN A 198 4.57 16.65 35.76
C GLN A 198 3.70 15.56 35.14
N THR A 199 2.91 15.92 34.14
CA THR A 199 2.05 14.99 33.40
C THR A 199 2.66 14.65 32.05
N PHE A 200 2.58 13.38 31.66
CA PHE A 200 2.94 12.88 30.34
C PHE A 200 1.71 12.25 29.68
N THR A 201 1.48 12.59 28.41
CA THR A 201 0.50 11.93 27.54
C THR A 201 1.21 10.99 26.58
N ILE A 202 0.71 9.77 26.45
CA ILE A 202 1.22 8.72 25.59
C ILE A 202 0.18 8.49 24.50
N GLN A 203 0.54 8.81 23.26
CA GLN A 203 -0.36 8.70 22.11
C GLN A 203 0.18 7.65 21.14
N PRO A 204 -0.49 6.50 20.96
CA PRO A 204 -0.13 5.57 19.90
C PRO A 204 -0.37 6.20 18.54
N ALA A 205 0.50 5.87 17.58
CA ALA A 205 0.28 6.21 16.18
C ALA A 205 -0.92 5.43 15.62
N ALA A 206 -1.47 5.88 14.49
CA ALA A 206 -2.45 5.10 13.75
C ALA A 206 -1.90 3.68 13.47
N CYS A 207 -2.74 2.65 13.56
CA CYS A 207 -2.35 1.24 13.47
C CYS A 207 -1.56 0.65 14.65
N TYR A 208 -1.27 1.40 15.71
CA TYR A 208 -0.56 0.88 16.89
C TYR A 208 -1.42 0.94 18.15
N HIS A 209 -1.01 0.19 19.18
CA HIS A 209 -1.51 0.32 20.54
C HIS A 209 -0.35 0.37 21.53
N ILE A 210 -0.62 0.94 22.71
CA ILE A 210 0.34 0.97 23.82
C ILE A 210 0.39 -0.44 24.40
N THR A 211 1.56 -1.05 24.46
CA THR A 211 1.74 -2.34 25.16
C THR A 211 2.14 -2.13 26.61
N ASN A 212 2.98 -1.12 26.86
CA ASN A 212 3.39 -0.78 28.21
C ASN A 212 3.89 0.67 28.32
N VAL A 213 3.76 1.24 29.51
CA VAL A 213 4.51 2.41 29.96
C VAL A 213 5.34 2.00 31.17
N ILE A 214 6.64 2.27 31.14
CA ILE A 214 7.58 1.94 32.21
C ILE A 214 8.05 3.26 32.81
N THR A 215 7.98 3.40 34.13
CA THR A 215 8.54 4.53 34.86
C THR A 215 9.53 4.03 35.90
N ASP A 216 10.75 4.55 35.90
CA ASP A 216 11.80 4.18 36.87
C ASP A 216 11.99 2.66 36.98
N SER A 217 12.00 1.99 35.82
CA SER A 217 12.08 0.53 35.67
C SER A 217 10.84 -0.26 36.11
N PHE A 218 9.75 0.40 36.53
CA PHE A 218 8.49 -0.25 36.90
C PHE A 218 7.42 -0.12 35.82
N SER A 219 6.81 -1.25 35.47
CA SER A 219 5.68 -1.32 34.54
C SER A 219 4.42 -0.66 35.11
N ARG A 220 3.75 0.15 34.29
CA ARG A 220 2.44 0.78 34.57
C ARG A 220 1.32 0.22 33.69
N GLY A 221 1.65 -0.70 32.77
CA GLY A 221 0.71 -1.26 31.81
C GLY A 221 0.40 -0.30 30.66
N ALA A 222 -0.64 -0.63 29.89
CA ALA A 222 -1.07 0.13 28.72
C ALA A 222 -1.92 1.35 29.12
N ILE A 223 -1.27 2.40 29.60
CA ILE A 223 -1.92 3.67 29.99
C ILE A 223 -1.59 4.78 28.99
N SER A 224 -2.55 5.65 28.69
CA SER A 224 -2.39 6.80 27.78
C SER A 224 -1.90 8.07 28.47
N GLN A 225 -1.80 8.06 29.80
CA GLN A 225 -1.38 9.21 30.59
C GLN A 225 -0.72 8.75 31.87
N TYR A 226 0.36 9.43 32.27
CA TYR A 226 1.03 9.21 33.55
C TYR A 226 1.35 10.54 34.22
N LEU A 227 1.17 10.60 35.54
CA LEU A 227 1.48 11.76 36.38
C LEU A 227 2.64 11.39 37.30
N PHE A 228 3.71 12.18 37.27
CA PHE A 228 4.69 12.24 38.34
C PHE A 228 4.24 13.31 39.34
N PRO A 229 3.70 12.93 40.51
CA PRO A 229 3.37 13.90 41.55
C PRO A 229 4.61 14.27 42.36
N ASN A 230 4.68 15.52 42.83
CA ASN A 230 5.67 16.01 43.78
C ASN A 230 7.12 15.59 43.44
N VAL A 231 7.59 15.95 42.25
CA VAL A 231 8.89 15.50 41.71
C VAL A 231 10.03 16.00 42.60
N ASN A 232 10.75 15.07 43.22
CA ASN A 232 11.84 15.34 44.17
C ASN A 232 13.11 14.52 43.88
N GLU A 233 13.15 13.85 42.73
CA GLU A 233 14.29 13.12 42.20
C GLU A 233 14.21 13.06 40.67
N ASN A 234 15.30 12.65 40.02
CA ASN A 234 15.29 12.42 38.58
C ASN A 234 14.48 11.16 38.26
N HIS A 235 13.68 11.22 37.21
CA HIS A 235 12.84 10.11 36.77
C HIS A 235 13.09 9.73 35.31
N THR A 236 12.56 8.57 34.96
CA THR A 236 12.49 8.08 33.58
C THR A 236 11.07 7.66 33.26
N ILE A 237 10.64 7.91 32.02
CA ILE A 237 9.40 7.37 31.46
C ILE A 237 9.66 6.81 30.07
N GLN A 238 9.22 5.59 29.84
CA GLN A 238 9.36 4.91 28.56
C GLN A 238 8.02 4.34 28.11
N ALA A 239 7.66 4.52 26.83
CA ALA A 239 6.49 3.89 26.24
C ALA A 239 6.91 2.85 25.21
N ALA A 240 6.19 1.74 25.20
CA ALA A 240 6.31 0.66 24.22
C ALA A 240 5.00 0.55 23.43
N PHE A 241 5.15 0.35 22.12
CA PHE A 241 4.04 0.27 21.17
C PHE A 241 4.18 -1.00 20.33
N GLU A 242 3.05 -1.62 19.98
CA GLU A 242 2.99 -2.75 19.04
C GLU A 242 1.99 -2.45 17.93
N ILE A 243 2.32 -2.88 16.70
CA ILE A 243 1.43 -2.74 15.56
C ILE A 243 0.23 -3.68 15.71
N ASN A 244 -0.96 -3.18 15.41
CA ASN A 244 -2.18 -3.96 15.45
C ASN A 244 -2.12 -5.06 14.39
N LYS A 245 -2.52 -6.28 14.79
CA LYS A 245 -2.64 -7.44 13.92
C LYS A 245 -4.11 -7.73 13.68
N PHE A 246 -4.47 -8.00 12.44
CA PHE A 246 -5.84 -8.33 12.04
C PHE A 246 -5.89 -9.67 11.33
N ILE A 247 -7.07 -10.28 11.35
CA ILE A 247 -7.34 -11.55 10.70
C ILE A 247 -8.17 -11.29 9.44
N ILE A 248 -7.68 -11.78 8.31
CA ILE A 248 -8.41 -11.87 7.05
C ILE A 248 -8.84 -13.32 6.87
N THR A 249 -10.13 -13.56 6.74
CA THR A 249 -10.66 -14.89 6.43
C THR A 249 -11.02 -14.95 4.95
N ALA A 250 -10.21 -15.66 4.16
CA ALA A 250 -10.42 -15.82 2.73
C ALA A 250 -10.96 -17.21 2.40
N SER A 251 -12.01 -17.28 1.59
CA SER A 251 -12.65 -18.52 1.18
C SER A 251 -13.10 -18.47 -0.27
N ALA A 252 -13.21 -19.63 -0.90
CA ALA A 252 -13.70 -19.79 -2.26
C ALA A 252 -14.94 -20.70 -2.24
N GLY A 253 -15.95 -20.34 -3.04
CA GLY A 253 -17.05 -21.24 -3.37
C GLY A 253 -16.62 -22.39 -4.29
N THR A 254 -17.60 -23.17 -4.74
CA THR A 254 -17.38 -24.24 -5.73
C THR A 254 -16.93 -23.67 -7.08
N GLY A 255 -16.04 -24.38 -7.80
CA GLY A 255 -15.65 -24.01 -9.16
C GLY A 255 -14.43 -23.10 -9.28
N GLY A 256 -13.63 -23.00 -8.22
CA GLY A 256 -12.37 -22.29 -8.26
C GLY A 256 -11.67 -22.22 -6.91
N LYS A 257 -10.59 -21.46 -6.86
CA LYS A 257 -9.74 -21.27 -5.67
C LYS A 257 -9.39 -19.80 -5.48
N ILE A 258 -9.15 -19.42 -4.23
CA ILE A 258 -8.54 -18.15 -3.84
C ILE A 258 -7.19 -18.41 -3.15
N SER A 259 -6.20 -17.59 -3.44
CA SER A 259 -4.87 -17.66 -2.82
C SER A 259 -4.39 -16.28 -2.39
N PRO A 260 -4.02 -16.07 -1.11
CA PRO A 260 -4.08 -17.03 -0.01
C PRO A 260 -5.53 -17.34 0.43
N SER A 261 -5.74 -18.50 1.07
CA SER A 261 -7.04 -18.92 1.64
C SER A 261 -6.92 -19.24 3.14
N GLY A 262 -8.06 -19.34 3.81
CA GLY A 262 -8.14 -19.59 5.24
C GLY A 262 -7.97 -18.32 6.08
N SER A 263 -7.51 -18.49 7.32
CA SER A 263 -7.26 -17.40 8.26
C SER A 263 -5.84 -16.87 8.10
N ILE A 264 -5.70 -15.67 7.57
CA ILE A 264 -4.43 -14.96 7.33
C ILE A 264 -4.29 -13.88 8.39
N THR A 265 -3.18 -13.89 9.14
CA THR A 265 -2.87 -12.79 10.07
C THR A 265 -1.99 -11.78 9.35
N ALA A 266 -2.42 -10.52 9.30
CA ALA A 266 -1.72 -9.44 8.63
C ALA A 266 -1.57 -8.23 9.56
N MET A 267 -0.50 -7.45 9.37
CA MET A 267 -0.27 -6.21 10.11
C MET A 267 -1.18 -5.10 9.59
N CYS A 268 -1.61 -4.18 10.46
CA CYS A 268 -2.34 -3.00 10.03
C CYS A 268 -1.50 -2.17 9.03
N GLY A 269 -2.12 -1.74 7.93
CA GLY A 269 -1.47 -1.08 6.80
C GLY A 269 -0.81 -2.02 5.79
N GLU A 270 -0.69 -3.33 6.09
CA GLU A 270 -0.17 -4.31 5.15
C GLU A 270 -1.06 -4.40 3.90
N ARG A 271 -0.43 -4.65 2.75
CA ARG A 271 -1.11 -4.86 1.48
C ARG A 271 -1.03 -6.33 1.11
N VAL A 272 -2.17 -7.02 1.15
CA VAL A 272 -2.26 -8.46 0.85
C VAL A 272 -2.92 -8.63 -0.52
N GLU A 273 -2.28 -9.38 -1.42
CA GLU A 273 -2.80 -9.69 -2.75
C GLU A 273 -3.51 -11.05 -2.75
N PHE A 274 -4.71 -11.09 -3.30
CA PHE A 274 -5.54 -12.26 -3.49
C PHE A 274 -5.68 -12.58 -4.98
N ASN A 275 -5.29 -13.80 -5.35
CA ASN A 275 -5.43 -14.33 -6.69
C ASN A 275 -6.57 -15.35 -6.72
N LEU A 276 -7.52 -15.12 -7.64
CA LEU A 276 -8.61 -16.05 -7.91
C LEU A 276 -8.30 -16.85 -9.17
N THR A 277 -8.47 -18.16 -9.09
CA THR A 277 -8.26 -19.08 -10.21
C THR A 277 -9.51 -19.94 -10.36
N PRO A 278 -10.34 -19.69 -11.38
CA PRO A 278 -11.46 -20.57 -11.72
C PRO A 278 -10.97 -21.98 -12.09
N ASP A 279 -11.77 -22.99 -11.76
CA ASP A 279 -11.58 -24.34 -12.29
C ASP A 279 -12.02 -24.38 -13.78
N ASP A 280 -11.71 -25.47 -14.48
CA ASP A 280 -12.15 -25.66 -15.88
C ASP A 280 -13.67 -25.54 -16.00
N CYS A 281 -14.14 -24.81 -17.02
CA CYS A 281 -15.56 -24.51 -17.26
C CYS A 281 -16.23 -23.68 -16.15
N TYR A 282 -15.46 -22.85 -15.46
CA TYR A 282 -15.96 -21.81 -14.57
C TYR A 282 -15.30 -20.47 -14.89
N HIS A 283 -15.99 -19.39 -14.52
CA HIS A 283 -15.45 -18.05 -14.50
C HIS A 283 -15.64 -17.41 -13.11
N ILE A 284 -14.91 -16.33 -12.86
CA ILE A 284 -15.11 -15.51 -11.66
C ILE A 284 -16.45 -14.79 -11.83
N ALA A 285 -17.41 -15.09 -10.95
CA ALA A 285 -18.69 -14.39 -10.92
C ALA A 285 -18.58 -13.13 -10.07
N ASP A 286 -17.95 -13.22 -8.89
CA ASP A 286 -17.79 -12.09 -7.98
C ASP A 286 -16.64 -12.33 -6.99
N LEU A 287 -16.14 -11.23 -6.42
CA LEU A 287 -15.32 -11.21 -5.22
C LEU A 287 -16.05 -10.37 -4.17
N ILE A 288 -16.47 -10.99 -3.07
CA ILE A 288 -17.19 -10.30 -1.99
C ILE A 288 -16.20 -10.00 -0.86
N VAL A 289 -16.09 -8.73 -0.47
CA VAL A 289 -15.25 -8.26 0.64
C VAL A 289 -16.13 -7.61 1.70
N ASP A 290 -16.12 -8.14 2.91
CA ASP A 290 -16.97 -7.71 4.04
C ASP A 290 -18.47 -7.64 3.68
N GLY A 291 -18.95 -8.56 2.85
CA GLY A 291 -20.34 -8.60 2.37
C GLY A 291 -20.64 -7.66 1.20
N VAL A 292 -19.65 -6.94 0.67
CA VAL A 292 -19.79 -6.02 -0.46
C VAL A 292 -19.13 -6.60 -1.72
N SER A 293 -19.92 -6.73 -2.79
CA SER A 293 -19.45 -7.14 -4.11
C SER A 293 -18.39 -6.18 -4.66
N GLN A 294 -17.28 -6.74 -5.14
CA GLN A 294 -16.23 -6.02 -5.86
C GLN A 294 -16.30 -6.30 -7.38
N GLY A 295 -17.16 -7.22 -7.81
CA GLY A 295 -17.27 -7.70 -9.18
C GLY A 295 -16.31 -8.83 -9.51
N ALA A 296 -16.31 -9.24 -10.78
CA ALA A 296 -15.41 -10.27 -11.30
C ALA A 296 -13.98 -9.73 -11.50
N ILE A 297 -13.21 -9.65 -10.40
CA ILE A 297 -11.86 -9.07 -10.37
C ILE A 297 -10.84 -10.11 -9.86
N SER A 298 -9.68 -10.16 -10.51
CA SER A 298 -8.48 -10.87 -10.06
C SER A 298 -7.25 -10.32 -10.79
N PRO A 299 -6.13 -10.00 -10.09
CA PRO A 299 -5.94 -10.07 -8.64
C PRO A 299 -6.66 -8.93 -7.88
N TYR A 300 -6.88 -9.11 -6.57
CA TYR A 300 -7.39 -8.10 -5.65
C TYR A 300 -6.39 -7.76 -4.57
N ILE A 301 -6.06 -6.47 -4.37
CA ILE A 301 -5.12 -6.02 -3.34
C ILE A 301 -5.89 -5.34 -2.21
N LEU A 302 -5.88 -5.94 -1.02
CA LEU A 302 -6.50 -5.42 0.19
C LEU A 302 -5.47 -4.64 1.02
N THR A 303 -5.82 -3.43 1.46
CA THR A 303 -5.06 -2.72 2.52
C THR A 303 -5.71 -2.97 3.87
N VAL A 304 -4.98 -3.59 4.79
CA VAL A 304 -5.53 -4.10 6.05
C VAL A 304 -5.71 -2.97 7.05
N SER A 305 -6.92 -2.78 7.57
CA SER A 305 -7.21 -1.77 8.61
C SER A 305 -8.07 -2.30 9.76
N LYS A 306 -8.63 -3.49 9.57
CA LYS A 306 -9.49 -4.23 10.50
C LYS A 306 -9.49 -5.70 10.07
N ASN A 307 -10.25 -6.54 10.78
CA ASN A 307 -10.55 -7.88 10.29
C ASN A 307 -11.40 -7.80 9.02
N HIS A 308 -11.14 -8.73 8.09
CA HIS A 308 -11.84 -8.80 6.81
C HIS A 308 -12.34 -10.21 6.52
N ILE A 309 -13.47 -10.32 5.83
CA ILE A 309 -13.95 -11.58 5.25
C ILE A 309 -13.96 -11.43 3.74
N ILE A 310 -13.29 -12.35 3.04
CA ILE A 310 -13.20 -12.39 1.59
C ILE A 310 -13.79 -13.69 1.09
N GLN A 311 -14.71 -13.61 0.13
CA GLN A 311 -15.36 -14.76 -0.48
C GLN A 311 -15.27 -14.63 -2.00
N ALA A 312 -14.52 -15.54 -2.62
CA ALA A 312 -14.51 -15.69 -4.07
C ALA A 312 -15.71 -16.54 -4.51
N VAL A 313 -16.47 -16.03 -5.48
CA VAL A 313 -17.64 -16.68 -6.04
C VAL A 313 -17.38 -16.99 -7.51
N PHE A 314 -17.60 -18.24 -7.90
CA PHE A 314 -17.43 -18.72 -9.26
C PHE A 314 -18.78 -19.18 -9.80
N ALA A 315 -18.99 -19.00 -11.10
CA ALA A 315 -20.16 -19.50 -11.81
C ALA A 315 -19.70 -20.45 -12.93
N LYS A 316 -20.49 -21.50 -13.14
CA LYS A 316 -20.23 -22.48 -14.19
C LYS A 316 -20.53 -21.87 -15.56
N ASP A 317 -19.65 -22.11 -16.51
CA ASP A 317 -19.83 -21.68 -17.89
C ASP A 317 -20.90 -22.52 -18.60
N PRO A 318 -21.71 -21.91 -19.49
CA PRO A 318 -22.50 -22.64 -20.48
C PRO A 318 -21.67 -23.66 -21.26
N VAL A 319 -22.25 -24.83 -21.50
CA VAL A 319 -21.63 -25.92 -22.26
C VAL A 319 -22.39 -26.16 -23.57
N ILE A 320 -21.66 -26.16 -24.67
CA ILE A 320 -22.16 -26.59 -25.98
C ILE A 320 -21.66 -28.01 -26.23
N GLN A 321 -22.58 -28.96 -26.32
CA GLN A 321 -22.24 -30.35 -26.63
C GLN A 321 -22.18 -30.54 -28.14
N ALA A 322 -20.97 -30.61 -28.68
CA ALA A 322 -20.70 -30.74 -30.09
C ALA A 322 -20.42 -32.19 -30.48
N SER A 323 -21.13 -32.68 -31.49
CA SER A 323 -20.98 -34.04 -31.98
C SER A 323 -21.19 -34.12 -33.50
N ALA A 324 -20.76 -35.23 -34.08
CA ALA A 324 -20.87 -35.52 -35.51
C ALA A 324 -21.19 -37.01 -35.70
N GLY A 325 -22.06 -37.31 -36.65
CA GLY A 325 -22.24 -38.67 -37.16
C GLY A 325 -21.05 -39.14 -38.00
N ALA A 326 -21.11 -40.37 -38.49
CA ALA A 326 -20.10 -40.91 -39.41
C ALA A 326 -20.04 -40.09 -40.71
N GLY A 327 -18.84 -39.90 -41.27
CA GLY A 327 -18.64 -39.20 -42.55
C GLY A 327 -18.28 -37.72 -42.44
N GLY A 328 -17.93 -37.24 -41.24
CA GLY A 328 -17.37 -35.91 -41.05
C GLY A 328 -17.12 -35.58 -39.59
N LYS A 329 -16.85 -34.30 -39.32
CA LYS A 329 -16.58 -33.78 -37.97
C LYS A 329 -17.12 -32.38 -37.76
N THR A 330 -17.30 -32.05 -36.48
CA THR A 330 -17.49 -30.70 -35.96
C THR A 330 -16.20 -30.22 -35.28
N GLU A 331 -15.85 -28.94 -35.42
CA GLU A 331 -14.71 -28.32 -34.74
C GLU A 331 -15.14 -26.98 -34.13
N PRO A 332 -15.07 -26.79 -32.81
CA PRO A 332 -14.66 -27.78 -31.80
C PRO A 332 -15.65 -28.95 -31.63
N THR A 333 -15.20 -30.06 -31.03
CA THR A 333 -16.01 -31.26 -30.72
C THR A 333 -16.04 -31.55 -29.21
N GLY A 334 -17.02 -32.32 -28.75
CA GLY A 334 -17.21 -32.65 -27.34
C GLY A 334 -17.91 -31.55 -26.54
N ASP A 335 -17.71 -31.55 -25.22
CA ASP A 335 -18.23 -30.49 -24.34
C ASP A 335 -17.35 -29.24 -24.47
N VAL A 336 -17.93 -28.17 -25.02
CA VAL A 336 -17.25 -26.91 -25.26
C VAL A 336 -17.80 -25.85 -24.31
N CYS A 337 -16.99 -25.46 -23.34
CA CYS A 337 -17.35 -24.42 -22.39
C CYS A 337 -17.14 -23.03 -22.99
N VAL A 338 -18.15 -22.17 -22.85
CA VAL A 338 -18.17 -20.82 -23.42
C VAL A 338 -18.54 -19.87 -22.29
N LYS A 339 -17.79 -18.78 -22.11
CA LYS A 339 -18.13 -17.80 -21.09
C LYS A 339 -19.47 -17.15 -21.44
N PRO A 340 -20.25 -16.71 -20.43
CA PRO A 340 -21.51 -16.04 -20.67
C PRO A 340 -21.36 -14.83 -21.62
N GLU A 341 -22.31 -14.69 -22.54
CA GLU A 341 -22.37 -13.61 -23.54
C GLU A 341 -21.23 -13.63 -24.58
N GLU A 342 -20.35 -14.63 -24.58
CA GLU A 342 -19.38 -14.82 -25.66
C GLU A 342 -20.01 -15.56 -26.85
N ASP A 343 -19.52 -15.22 -28.05
CA ASP A 343 -19.89 -15.91 -29.27
C ASP A 343 -18.99 -17.14 -29.46
N LYS A 344 -19.56 -18.23 -29.99
CA LYS A 344 -18.80 -19.45 -30.32
C LYS A 344 -19.12 -19.98 -31.71
N LYS A 345 -18.08 -20.03 -32.54
CA LYS A 345 -18.15 -20.57 -33.90
C LYS A 345 -17.80 -22.06 -33.93
N PHE A 346 -18.54 -22.81 -34.73
CA PHE A 346 -18.32 -24.21 -35.08
C PHE A 346 -18.14 -24.35 -36.59
N ALA A 347 -17.17 -25.14 -37.01
CA ALA A 347 -16.96 -25.55 -38.40
C ALA A 347 -17.39 -27.01 -38.59
N ILE A 348 -18.08 -27.29 -39.69
CA ILE A 348 -18.60 -28.60 -40.04
C ILE A 348 -17.90 -29.02 -41.32
N THR A 349 -17.08 -30.05 -41.23
CA THR A 349 -16.26 -30.53 -42.34
C THR A 349 -16.63 -31.97 -42.66
N PRO A 350 -17.27 -32.24 -43.81
CA PRO A 350 -17.44 -33.59 -44.32
C PRO A 350 -16.09 -34.24 -44.61
N ASP A 351 -16.01 -35.54 -44.37
CA ASP A 351 -14.91 -36.34 -44.87
C ASP A 351 -14.96 -36.43 -46.40
N LYS A 352 -13.85 -36.83 -47.02
CA LYS A 352 -13.81 -37.02 -48.48
C LYS A 352 -14.85 -38.07 -48.88
N GLY A 353 -15.67 -37.74 -49.88
CA GLY A 353 -16.75 -38.62 -50.35
C GLY A 353 -18.10 -38.38 -49.66
N PHE A 354 -18.14 -37.53 -48.64
CA PHE A 354 -19.36 -37.17 -47.91
C PHE A 354 -19.77 -35.72 -48.18
N ARG A 355 -21.05 -35.44 -47.88
CA ARG A 355 -21.62 -34.10 -47.84
C ARG A 355 -22.43 -33.93 -46.55
N ILE A 356 -22.63 -32.69 -46.14
CA ILE A 356 -23.50 -32.36 -45.01
C ILE A 356 -24.93 -32.77 -45.38
N LEU A 357 -25.53 -33.62 -44.55
CA LEU A 357 -26.94 -33.98 -44.66
C LEU A 357 -27.77 -32.94 -43.94
N ASP A 358 -27.42 -32.66 -42.69
CA ASP A 358 -28.08 -31.69 -41.83
C ASP A 358 -27.15 -31.27 -40.69
N LEU A 359 -27.36 -30.06 -40.19
CA LEU A 359 -26.80 -29.61 -38.92
C LEU A 359 -27.96 -29.34 -37.96
N LYS A 360 -28.01 -30.07 -36.86
CA LYS A 360 -29.02 -29.87 -35.82
C LYS A 360 -28.44 -29.05 -34.68
N VAL A 361 -29.11 -27.98 -34.31
CA VAL A 361 -28.81 -27.18 -33.12
C VAL A 361 -30.02 -27.25 -32.20
N ASP A 362 -29.83 -27.73 -30.97
CA ASP A 362 -30.91 -27.96 -30.00
C ASP A 362 -32.07 -28.81 -30.56
N ASN A 363 -31.72 -29.83 -31.36
CA ASN A 363 -32.62 -30.70 -32.13
C ASN A 363 -33.38 -30.02 -33.29
N GLU A 364 -33.12 -28.75 -33.57
CA GLU A 364 -33.67 -28.06 -34.75
C GLU A 364 -32.72 -28.14 -35.94
N SER A 365 -33.22 -28.61 -37.08
CA SER A 365 -32.47 -28.58 -38.34
C SER A 365 -32.16 -27.15 -38.77
N LYS A 366 -30.88 -26.89 -39.04
CA LYS A 366 -30.36 -25.67 -39.67
C LYS A 366 -29.97 -25.91 -41.14
N GLY A 367 -30.19 -27.13 -41.64
CA GLY A 367 -29.94 -27.52 -43.02
C GLY A 367 -28.47 -27.78 -43.31
N LYS A 368 -28.11 -27.72 -44.60
CA LYS A 368 -26.80 -28.12 -45.13
C LYS A 368 -25.78 -26.97 -45.05
N ILE A 369 -25.48 -26.51 -43.85
CA ILE A 369 -24.52 -25.41 -43.60
C ILE A 369 -23.20 -25.94 -43.05
N SER A 370 -22.08 -25.35 -43.50
CA SER A 370 -20.72 -25.78 -43.11
C SER A 370 -20.15 -25.04 -41.91
N GLU A 371 -20.85 -24.03 -41.39
CA GLU A 371 -20.44 -23.26 -40.23
C GLU A 371 -21.68 -22.82 -39.44
N TYR A 372 -21.55 -22.72 -38.12
CA TYR A 372 -22.59 -22.18 -37.24
C TYR A 372 -21.97 -21.28 -36.16
N LEU A 373 -22.60 -20.15 -35.88
CA LEU A 373 -22.20 -19.22 -34.84
C LEU A 373 -23.29 -19.21 -33.77
N PHE A 374 -22.95 -19.63 -32.56
CA PHE A 374 -23.73 -19.26 -31.39
C PHE A 374 -23.35 -17.84 -30.99
N GLU A 375 -24.30 -16.92 -30.99
CA GLU A 375 -24.10 -15.56 -30.52
C GLU A 375 -24.56 -15.46 -29.06
N LYS A 376 -23.76 -14.77 -28.24
CA LYS A 376 -24.06 -14.46 -26.84
C LYS A 376 -24.59 -15.66 -26.06
N VAL A 377 -23.74 -16.68 -25.94
CA VAL A 377 -24.11 -17.94 -25.28
C VAL A 377 -24.41 -17.66 -23.80
N SER A 378 -25.65 -17.93 -23.38
CA SER A 378 -26.10 -17.73 -21.99
C SER A 378 -26.68 -18.99 -21.34
N SER A 379 -26.84 -20.07 -22.12
CA SER A 379 -27.33 -21.38 -21.67
C SER A 379 -26.61 -22.52 -22.39
N ASN A 380 -26.79 -23.74 -21.89
CA ASN A 380 -26.26 -24.92 -22.56
C ASN A 380 -26.96 -25.14 -23.91
N HIS A 381 -26.21 -25.65 -24.89
CA HIS A 381 -26.73 -25.98 -26.22
C HIS A 381 -26.20 -27.33 -26.69
N THR A 382 -26.83 -27.90 -27.72
CA THR A 382 -26.29 -29.02 -28.48
C THR A 382 -26.09 -28.64 -29.95
N ILE A 383 -25.05 -29.19 -30.57
CA ILE A 383 -24.82 -29.10 -32.01
C ILE A 383 -24.40 -30.48 -32.53
N HIS A 384 -25.15 -30.99 -33.50
CA HIS A 384 -24.92 -32.32 -34.09
C HIS A 384 -24.93 -32.24 -35.61
N ALA A 385 -23.83 -32.63 -36.25
CA ALA A 385 -23.75 -32.71 -37.70
C ALA A 385 -24.02 -34.13 -38.20
N ASP A 386 -25.01 -34.27 -39.08
CA ASP A 386 -25.29 -35.50 -39.82
C ASP A 386 -24.68 -35.40 -41.23
N PHE A 387 -24.06 -36.49 -41.69
CA PHE A 387 -23.45 -36.57 -43.02
C PHE A 387 -24.08 -37.69 -43.84
N CYS A 388 -23.96 -37.56 -45.16
CA CYS A 388 -24.42 -38.55 -46.12
C CYS A 388 -23.38 -38.68 -47.23
N PRO A 389 -23.21 -39.88 -47.83
CA PRO A 389 -22.40 -40.04 -49.02
C PRO A 389 -22.81 -39.03 -50.12
N ALA A 390 -21.79 -38.45 -50.76
CA ALA A 390 -21.99 -37.46 -51.83
C ALA A 390 -22.36 -38.13 -53.16
N VAL A 391 -22.02 -39.41 -53.32
CA VAL A 391 -22.27 -40.18 -54.52
C VAL A 391 -23.62 -40.89 -54.39
N SER A 392 -24.55 -40.62 -55.31
CA SER A 392 -25.80 -41.38 -55.37
C SER A 392 -25.52 -42.87 -55.59
N GLY A 393 -26.18 -43.71 -54.78
CA GLY A 393 -26.00 -45.17 -54.77
C GLY A 393 -24.81 -45.68 -53.95
N ASP A 394 -24.03 -44.82 -53.30
CA ASP A 394 -22.97 -45.20 -52.35
C ASP A 394 -23.61 -45.44 -50.97
N ILE A 395 -23.92 -46.70 -50.67
CA ILE A 395 -24.69 -47.13 -49.50
C ILE A 395 -23.78 -47.30 -48.29
N ASP A 396 -22.54 -47.71 -48.50
CA ASP A 396 -21.58 -48.00 -47.44
C ASP A 396 -20.59 -46.85 -47.14
N GLY A 397 -20.64 -45.77 -47.91
CA GLY A 397 -19.82 -44.58 -47.71
C GLY A 397 -18.38 -44.75 -48.19
N SER A 398 -18.12 -45.68 -49.10
CA SER A 398 -16.79 -45.91 -49.69
C SER A 398 -16.33 -44.78 -50.63
N GLY A 399 -17.23 -43.90 -51.04
CA GLY A 399 -16.99 -42.81 -51.97
C GLY A 399 -17.23 -43.19 -53.44
N ALA A 400 -17.74 -44.40 -53.71
CA ALA A 400 -18.15 -44.87 -55.02
C ALA A 400 -19.50 -45.58 -54.90
N ALA A 401 -20.25 -45.68 -56.01
CA ALA A 401 -21.42 -46.56 -56.05
C ALA A 401 -21.06 -47.76 -56.92
N ASP A 402 -20.73 -48.87 -56.29
CA ASP A 402 -20.16 -50.07 -56.92
C ASP A 402 -20.89 -51.36 -56.55
N LEU A 403 -20.32 -52.52 -56.91
CA LEU A 403 -20.96 -53.80 -56.65
C LEU A 403 -21.04 -54.12 -55.15
N GLY A 404 -20.15 -53.57 -54.33
CA GLY A 404 -20.18 -53.65 -52.86
C GLY A 404 -21.45 -53.03 -52.29
N ASP A 405 -21.87 -51.88 -52.83
CA ASP A 405 -23.14 -51.24 -52.46
C ASP A 405 -24.34 -52.10 -52.86
N ALA A 406 -24.35 -52.62 -54.09
CA ALA A 406 -25.42 -53.50 -54.56
C ALA A 406 -25.54 -54.75 -53.70
N ILE A 407 -24.41 -55.35 -53.31
CA ILE A 407 -24.38 -56.50 -52.39
C ILE A 407 -24.92 -56.11 -51.01
N SER A 408 -24.58 -54.92 -50.51
CA SER A 408 -25.06 -54.42 -49.22
C SER A 408 -26.57 -54.29 -49.22
N VAL A 409 -27.17 -53.70 -50.27
CA VAL A 409 -28.64 -53.62 -50.39
C VAL A 409 -29.28 -55.00 -50.56
N LEU A 410 -28.73 -55.88 -51.40
CA LEU A 410 -29.27 -57.23 -51.58
C LEU A 410 -29.26 -58.04 -50.27
N ARG A 411 -28.24 -57.85 -49.43
CA ARG A 411 -28.18 -58.44 -48.09
C ARG A 411 -29.27 -57.89 -47.17
N ILE A 412 -29.51 -56.58 -47.20
CA ILE A 412 -30.62 -55.95 -46.46
C ILE A 412 -31.97 -56.54 -46.91
N LEU A 413 -32.19 -56.65 -48.21
CA LEU A 413 -33.42 -57.22 -48.78
C LEU A 413 -33.61 -58.71 -48.44
N ALA A 414 -32.51 -59.44 -48.25
CA ALA A 414 -32.50 -60.85 -47.85
C ALA A 414 -32.57 -61.05 -46.32
N ASP A 415 -32.78 -60.00 -45.54
CA ASP A 415 -32.77 -60.01 -44.06
C ASP A 415 -31.44 -60.55 -43.47
N ILE A 416 -30.33 -60.33 -44.20
CA ILE A 416 -28.98 -60.69 -43.77
C ILE A 416 -28.37 -59.51 -43.03
N LYS A 417 -28.09 -59.70 -41.75
CA LYS A 417 -27.48 -58.69 -40.89
C LYS A 417 -26.06 -58.34 -41.37
N LEU A 418 -25.80 -57.05 -41.56
CA LEU A 418 -24.49 -56.51 -41.89
C LEU A 418 -23.77 -56.14 -40.59
N GLU A 419 -22.88 -57.02 -40.12
CA GLU A 419 -22.08 -56.75 -38.91
C GLU A 419 -20.88 -55.87 -39.28
N ASN A 420 -20.70 -54.76 -38.55
CA ASN A 420 -19.58 -53.80 -38.69
C ASN A 420 -19.55 -52.93 -39.98
N GLN A 421 -20.67 -52.81 -40.69
CA GLN A 421 -20.79 -51.89 -41.83
C GLN A 421 -21.84 -50.82 -41.52
N THR A 422 -21.48 -49.55 -41.69
CA THR A 422 -22.43 -48.44 -41.57
C THR A 422 -23.21 -48.32 -42.86
N ILE A 423 -24.54 -48.29 -42.77
CA ILE A 423 -25.43 -48.15 -43.92
C ILE A 423 -26.09 -46.79 -43.89
N PHE A 424 -25.90 -46.02 -44.96
CA PHE A 424 -26.40 -44.66 -45.08
C PHE A 424 -27.75 -44.63 -45.78
N VAL A 425 -28.83 -44.77 -45.02
CA VAL A 425 -30.22 -44.77 -45.54
C VAL A 425 -30.58 -43.46 -46.28
N CYS A 426 -29.89 -42.37 -45.98
CA CYS A 426 -30.07 -41.07 -46.66
C CYS A 426 -29.69 -41.06 -48.16
N THR A 427 -29.15 -42.16 -48.67
CA THR A 427 -28.84 -42.39 -50.10
C THR A 427 -29.99 -43.00 -50.87
N ASP A 428 -31.10 -43.29 -50.19
CA ASP A 428 -32.41 -43.59 -50.77
C ASP A 428 -32.72 -42.64 -51.93
N LEU A 429 -32.99 -43.24 -53.09
CA LEU A 429 -33.15 -42.52 -54.35
C LEU A 429 -34.61 -42.16 -54.63
N ASN A 430 -35.56 -42.91 -54.07
CA ASN A 430 -36.98 -42.74 -54.32
C ASN A 430 -37.71 -42.00 -53.18
N GLY A 431 -37.04 -41.79 -52.04
CA GLY A 431 -37.55 -41.05 -50.90
C GLY A 431 -38.56 -41.83 -50.06
N ASP A 432 -38.62 -43.16 -50.19
CA ASP A 432 -39.51 -44.03 -49.42
C ASP A 432 -39.00 -44.32 -47.98
N GLY A 433 -37.81 -43.79 -47.66
CA GLY A 433 -37.14 -43.90 -46.37
C GLY A 433 -36.48 -45.25 -46.14
N ARG A 434 -36.30 -46.07 -47.18
CA ARG A 434 -35.68 -47.39 -47.13
C ARG A 434 -34.66 -47.55 -48.24
N ILE A 435 -33.78 -48.54 -48.06
CA ILE A 435 -32.85 -48.97 -49.09
C ILE A 435 -33.42 -50.27 -49.68
N GLY A 436 -33.77 -50.25 -50.97
CA GLY A 436 -34.62 -51.26 -51.60
C GLY A 436 -34.17 -51.69 -53.00
N ILE A 437 -35.08 -52.36 -53.71
CA ILE A 437 -34.82 -52.89 -55.06
C ILE A 437 -34.47 -51.78 -56.05
N GLU A 438 -35.03 -50.59 -55.88
CA GLU A 438 -34.79 -49.44 -56.74
C GLU A 438 -33.36 -48.91 -56.61
N GLU A 439 -32.81 -48.91 -55.39
CA GLU A 439 -31.41 -48.58 -55.12
C GLU A 439 -30.46 -49.63 -55.73
N VAL A 440 -30.77 -50.92 -55.59
CA VAL A 440 -29.98 -52.00 -56.25
C VAL A 440 -29.97 -51.80 -57.76
N LEU A 441 -31.14 -51.53 -58.35
CA LEU A 441 -31.27 -51.34 -59.78
C LEU A 441 -30.47 -50.13 -60.24
N TYR A 442 -30.52 -49.02 -59.49
CA TYR A 442 -29.69 -47.85 -59.75
C TYR A 442 -28.20 -48.19 -59.76
N ILE A 443 -27.72 -48.85 -58.69
CA ILE A 443 -26.31 -49.19 -58.52
C ILE A 443 -25.86 -50.12 -59.65
N LEU A 444 -26.62 -51.19 -59.94
CA LEU A 444 -26.28 -52.14 -61.00
C LEU A 444 -26.28 -51.50 -62.39
N GLN A 445 -27.23 -50.61 -62.68
CA GLN A 445 -27.25 -49.87 -63.94
C GLN A 445 -26.06 -48.91 -64.05
N LYS A 446 -25.65 -48.26 -62.95
CA LYS A 446 -24.47 -47.40 -62.91
C LYS A 446 -23.17 -48.22 -63.12
N VAL A 447 -23.02 -49.34 -62.40
CA VAL A 447 -21.87 -50.27 -62.52
C VAL A 447 -21.77 -50.88 -63.91
N ALA A 448 -22.91 -51.19 -64.55
CA ALA A 448 -22.97 -51.71 -65.91
C ALA A 448 -22.77 -50.64 -67.00
N GLY A 449 -22.52 -49.37 -66.63
CA GLY A 449 -22.35 -48.26 -67.57
C GLY A 449 -23.64 -47.84 -68.29
N LEU A 450 -24.80 -48.32 -67.86
CA LEU A 450 -26.10 -48.06 -68.49
C LEU A 450 -26.68 -46.68 -68.12
N ARG A 451 -26.02 -45.95 -67.22
CA ARG A 451 -26.40 -44.59 -66.78
C ARG A 451 -25.36 -43.51 -67.10
N GLU A 452 -24.37 -43.79 -67.96
CA GLU A 452 -23.49 -42.71 -68.42
C GLU A 452 -24.32 -41.69 -69.23
N PHE A 453 -24.48 -40.47 -68.69
CA PHE A 453 -24.67 -39.15 -69.33
C PHE A 453 -25.57 -38.25 -68.48
N ASP A 454 -24.97 -37.36 -67.69
CA ASP A 454 -25.67 -36.24 -67.04
C ASP A 454 -25.18 -34.92 -67.66
N ALA A 455 -26.11 -34.19 -68.30
CA ALA A 455 -26.15 -32.71 -68.49
C ALA A 455 -26.93 -32.26 -69.75
N ILE A 456 -26.97 -33.02 -70.85
CA ILE A 456 -27.55 -32.54 -72.13
C ILE A 456 -29.01 -32.97 -72.34
N MET A 457 -29.44 -34.11 -71.76
CA MET A 457 -30.79 -34.63 -71.97
C MET A 457 -31.87 -33.89 -71.15
N GLY A 458 -31.52 -33.40 -69.95
CA GLY A 458 -32.39 -32.53 -69.16
C GLY A 458 -32.71 -31.19 -69.84
N LEU A 459 -31.76 -30.64 -70.61
CA LEU A 459 -32.01 -29.45 -71.44
C LEU A 459 -32.94 -29.72 -72.62
N ARG A 460 -33.01 -30.97 -73.13
CA ARG A 460 -33.93 -31.34 -74.21
C ARG A 460 -35.38 -31.47 -73.74
N ILE A 461 -35.58 -31.91 -72.49
CA ILE A 461 -36.92 -32.02 -71.89
C ILE A 461 -37.44 -30.64 -71.43
N LEU A 462 -36.56 -29.74 -70.96
CA LEU A 462 -36.91 -28.36 -70.63
C LEU A 462 -37.06 -27.42 -71.85
N ALA A 463 -36.62 -27.84 -73.05
CA ALA A 463 -36.76 -27.07 -74.29
C ALA A 463 -38.06 -27.33 -75.06
N GLY A 464 -38.98 -28.16 -74.54
CA GLY A 464 -40.29 -28.39 -75.17
C GLY A 464 -40.21 -29.00 -76.58
N ILE A 465 -39.19 -29.82 -76.85
CA ILE A 465 -39.15 -30.61 -78.10
C ILE A 465 -40.10 -31.79 -77.92
N GLU A 466 -41.28 -31.66 -78.52
CA GLU A 466 -42.33 -32.68 -78.59
C GLU A 466 -41.78 -34.04 -79.03
N ALA A 467 -42.33 -35.08 -78.39
CA ALA A 467 -42.34 -36.44 -78.91
C ALA A 467 -42.85 -36.43 -80.35
N GLY A 468 -42.00 -36.81 -81.31
CA GLY A 468 -42.34 -36.59 -82.71
C GLY A 468 -41.47 -37.31 -83.73
N ASP A 469 -41.00 -38.53 -83.44
CA ASP A 469 -40.70 -39.46 -84.52
C ASP A 469 -41.62 -40.71 -84.43
N PRO A 470 -42.72 -40.74 -85.20
CA PRO A 470 -43.65 -41.85 -85.24
C PRO A 470 -43.01 -43.18 -85.68
N GLU A 471 -41.84 -43.16 -86.33
CA GLU A 471 -41.14 -44.39 -86.72
C GLU A 471 -40.40 -45.04 -85.54
N ILE A 472 -39.92 -44.25 -84.57
CA ILE A 472 -39.23 -44.77 -83.38
C ILE A 472 -40.23 -45.45 -82.42
N LEU A 473 -41.41 -44.86 -82.23
CA LEU A 473 -42.48 -45.46 -81.44
C LEU A 473 -43.00 -46.77 -82.06
N LYS A 474 -43.11 -46.86 -83.39
CA LYS A 474 -43.48 -48.10 -84.10
C LYS A 474 -42.41 -49.20 -84.06
N ALA A 475 -41.14 -48.85 -83.94
CA ALA A 475 -40.04 -49.82 -83.89
C ALA A 475 -39.77 -50.35 -82.48
N ALA A 476 -40.17 -49.59 -81.45
CA ALA A 476 -39.94 -49.91 -80.05
C ALA A 476 -41.18 -50.46 -79.31
N ASP A 477 -42.38 -50.29 -79.87
CA ASP A 477 -43.60 -50.95 -79.42
C ASP A 477 -43.67 -52.37 -79.99
N ILE A 478 -43.22 -53.33 -79.20
CA ILE A 478 -43.05 -54.73 -79.61
C ILE A 478 -44.38 -55.48 -79.51
N ASN A 479 -45.31 -54.99 -78.68
CA ASN A 479 -46.59 -55.63 -78.41
C ASN A 479 -47.75 -55.04 -79.27
N GLY A 480 -47.52 -53.88 -79.89
CA GLY A 480 -48.44 -53.22 -80.82
C GLY A 480 -49.57 -52.44 -80.16
N ASP A 481 -49.47 -52.09 -78.87
CA ASP A 481 -50.50 -51.37 -78.11
C ASP A 481 -50.43 -49.84 -78.22
N GLY A 482 -49.42 -49.33 -78.93
CA GLY A 482 -49.19 -47.91 -79.17
C GLY A 482 -48.52 -47.17 -78.01
N GLN A 483 -48.04 -47.88 -76.99
CA GLN A 483 -47.33 -47.34 -75.83
C GLN A 483 -45.99 -48.06 -75.62
N ILE A 484 -45.10 -47.44 -74.84
CA ILE A 484 -43.88 -48.11 -74.36
C ILE A 484 -44.05 -48.31 -72.86
N GLY A 485 -44.26 -49.56 -72.47
CA GLY A 485 -44.48 -50.02 -71.11
C GLY A 485 -43.32 -50.88 -70.57
N ILE A 486 -43.54 -51.46 -69.40
CA ILE A 486 -42.49 -52.18 -68.65
C ILE A 486 -42.02 -53.45 -69.37
N GLU A 487 -42.87 -54.05 -70.21
CA GLU A 487 -42.54 -55.26 -70.97
C GLU A 487 -41.57 -54.97 -72.13
N GLU A 488 -41.76 -53.87 -72.88
CA GLU A 488 -40.81 -53.48 -73.93
C GLU A 488 -39.45 -53.12 -73.33
N VAL A 489 -39.44 -52.44 -72.17
CA VAL A 489 -38.22 -52.09 -71.45
C VAL A 489 -37.47 -53.35 -70.99
N ILE A 490 -38.17 -54.34 -70.43
CA ILE A 490 -37.57 -55.63 -70.04
C ILE A 490 -37.03 -56.37 -71.27
N TYR A 491 -37.73 -56.35 -72.40
CA TYR A 491 -37.26 -56.98 -73.64
C TYR A 491 -35.98 -56.33 -74.16
N PHE A 492 -35.91 -54.99 -74.24
CA PHE A 492 -34.70 -54.31 -74.70
C PHE A 492 -33.51 -54.53 -73.76
N ILE A 493 -33.77 -54.60 -72.45
CA ILE A 493 -32.76 -54.96 -71.45
C ILE A 493 -32.25 -56.40 -71.68
N GLN A 494 -33.14 -57.38 -71.88
CA GLN A 494 -32.77 -58.77 -72.13
C GLN A 494 -32.02 -58.98 -73.45
N LYS A 495 -32.37 -58.19 -74.48
CA LYS A 495 -31.73 -58.24 -75.80
C LYS A 495 -30.34 -57.61 -75.77
N MET A 496 -30.18 -56.45 -75.11
CA MET A 496 -28.88 -55.81 -74.97
C MET A 496 -27.94 -56.55 -74.02
N SER A 497 -28.47 -57.31 -73.06
CA SER A 497 -27.70 -58.19 -72.18
C SER A 497 -27.36 -59.56 -72.77
N GLY A 498 -27.77 -59.85 -74.02
CA GLY A 498 -27.51 -61.13 -74.70
C GLY A 498 -28.25 -62.34 -74.09
N ILE A 499 -29.31 -62.12 -73.31
CA ILE A 499 -30.10 -63.16 -72.63
C ILE A 499 -31.22 -63.68 -73.55
N ARG A 500 -31.66 -62.88 -74.53
CA ARG A 500 -32.53 -63.28 -75.65
C ARG A 500 -31.91 -62.77 -76.95
N GLU A 501 -31.92 -63.60 -78.00
CA GLU A 501 -31.52 -63.18 -79.37
C GLU A 501 -32.58 -62.28 -80.02
#